data_AF-A0A673JWT2-F1
#
_entry.id   AF-A0A673JWT2-F1
#
_cell.length_a   1.000
_cell.length_b   1.000
_cell.length_c   1.000
_cell.angle_alpha   90.00
_cell.angle_beta   90.00
_cell.angle_gamma   90.00
#
_symmetry.space_group_name_H-M   'P 1'
#
loop_
_entity.id
_entity.type
_entity.pdbx_description
1 polymer ?
#
loop_
_entity_poly.entity_id
_entity_poly.type
_entity_poly.pdbx_seq_one_letter_code
_entity_poly.pdbx_strand_id
1 'polypeptide(L)'
;MKEKSALKQNKEVLELAFSVLYDPDEALNFVAPSKYEYCIWTDGLSALLGKELGSDLTRSDLDTLMSMEMKLRLLDLENITIPEAPPPVPKEPSTYNFTYNYG
;
A
#
# COMPACT_ATOMS: atom_id res chain seq x y z
N MET A 1 26.08 -18.52 27.81
CA MET A 1 25.65 -17.10 27.60
C MET A 1 25.94 -16.61 26.17
N LYS A 2 27.09 -16.97 25.55
CA LYS A 2 27.42 -16.63 24.14
C LYS A 2 26.55 -17.29 23.05
N GLU A 3 26.03 -18.50 23.28
CA GLU A 3 25.14 -19.16 22.29
C GLU A 3 23.80 -18.44 22.10
N LYS A 4 23.21 -17.94 23.19
CA LYS A 4 21.90 -17.25 23.12
C LYS A 4 21.98 -15.93 22.35
N SER A 5 23.11 -15.23 22.39
CA SER A 5 23.32 -14.01 21.60
C SER A 5 23.55 -14.30 20.11
N ALA A 6 24.29 -15.37 19.78
CA ALA A 6 24.53 -15.78 18.39
C ALA A 6 23.26 -16.26 17.69
N LEU A 7 22.39 -17.00 18.40
CA LEU A 7 21.08 -17.41 17.91
C LEU A 7 20.16 -16.22 17.62
N LYS A 8 20.22 -15.18 18.46
CA LYS A 8 19.41 -13.96 18.29
C LYS A 8 19.87 -13.15 17.08
N GLN A 9 21.19 -12.98 16.90
CA GLN A 9 21.75 -12.34 15.70
C GLN A 9 21.40 -13.09 14.41
N ASN A 10 21.44 -14.42 14.41
CA ASN A 10 21.05 -15.20 13.23
C ASN A 10 19.58 -15.03 12.85
N LYS A 11 18.69 -14.83 13.83
CA LYS A 11 17.27 -14.59 13.56
C LYS A 11 17.03 -13.24 12.86
N GLU A 12 17.74 -12.20 13.29
CA GLU A 12 17.63 -10.86 12.68
C GLU A 12 18.17 -10.85 11.24
N VAL A 13 19.24 -11.60 10.96
CA VAL A 13 19.77 -11.76 9.59
C VAL A 13 18.79 -12.51 8.69
N LEU A 14 18.08 -13.52 9.21
CA LEU A 14 17.07 -14.26 8.45
C LEU A 14 15.90 -13.37 7.99
N GLU A 15 15.54 -12.34 8.76
CA GLU A 15 14.48 -11.38 8.40
C GLU A 15 14.87 -10.44 7.25
N LEU A 16 16.15 -10.40 6.88
CA LEU A 16 16.71 -9.61 5.79
C LEU A 16 17.15 -10.47 4.59
N ALA A 17 17.10 -11.79 4.72
CA ALA A 17 17.53 -12.73 3.70
C ALA A 17 16.40 -13.01 2.69
N PHE A 18 16.73 -13.02 1.41
CA PHE A 18 15.83 -13.44 0.34
C PHE A 18 16.63 -14.06 -0.81
N SER A 19 15.95 -14.85 -1.64
CA SER A 19 16.58 -15.53 -2.77
C SER A 19 15.78 -15.30 -4.05
N VAL A 20 16.49 -15.16 -5.17
CA VAL A 20 15.91 -15.09 -6.50
C VAL A 20 16.20 -16.41 -7.22
N LEU A 21 15.14 -17.18 -7.45
CA LEU A 21 15.17 -18.44 -8.21
C LEU A 21 14.91 -18.10 -9.68
N TYR A 22 15.90 -18.27 -10.55
CA TYR A 22 15.78 -17.94 -11.98
C TYR A 22 15.89 -19.16 -12.90
N ASP A 23 16.56 -20.21 -12.44
CA ASP A 23 16.58 -21.53 -13.08
C ASP A 23 16.24 -22.62 -12.04
N PRO A 24 15.83 -23.83 -12.45
CA PRO A 24 15.33 -24.86 -11.54
C PRO A 24 16.27 -25.21 -10.38
N ASP A 25 17.58 -25.14 -10.62
CA ASP A 25 18.63 -25.48 -9.66
C ASP A 25 19.54 -24.29 -9.31
N GLU A 26 19.26 -23.09 -9.85
CA GLU A 26 20.08 -21.90 -9.59
C GLU A 26 19.31 -20.84 -8.80
N ALA A 27 19.95 -20.37 -7.73
CA ALA A 27 19.41 -19.35 -6.85
C ALA A 27 20.49 -18.31 -6.54
N LEU A 28 20.11 -17.04 -6.63
CA LEU A 28 20.93 -15.95 -6.13
C LEU A 28 20.44 -15.56 -4.74
N ASN A 29 21.29 -15.77 -3.73
CA ASN A 29 20.96 -15.52 -2.33
C ASN A 29 21.48 -14.14 -1.89
N PHE A 30 20.60 -13.37 -1.26
CA PHE A 30 20.89 -12.01 -0.82
C PHE A 30 20.61 -11.85 0.67
N VAL A 31 21.33 -10.91 1.28
CA VAL A 31 21.02 -10.36 2.61
C VAL A 31 20.95 -8.86 2.44
N ALA A 32 19.76 -8.30 2.61
CA ALA A 32 19.58 -6.86 2.54
C ALA A 32 20.35 -6.16 3.67
N PRO A 33 20.93 -4.97 3.43
CA PRO A 33 21.66 -4.23 4.46
C PRO A 33 20.74 -3.59 5.50
N SER A 34 19.42 -3.50 5.22
CA SER A 34 18.41 -2.97 6.15
C SER A 34 17.02 -3.52 5.82
N LYS A 35 16.09 -3.36 6.75
CA LYS A 35 14.67 -3.71 6.52
C LYS A 35 14.05 -2.87 5.39
N TYR A 36 14.45 -1.61 5.27
CA TYR A 36 14.02 -0.74 4.17
C TYR A 36 14.44 -1.32 2.81
N GLU A 37 15.73 -1.64 2.65
CA GLU A 37 16.24 -2.23 1.40
C GLU A 37 15.60 -3.58 1.10
N TYR A 38 15.36 -4.40 2.14
CA TYR A 38 14.61 -5.65 1.98
C TYR A 38 13.22 -5.41 1.37
N CYS A 39 12.47 -4.43 1.87
CA CYS A 39 11.16 -4.07 1.33
C CYS A 39 11.26 -3.59 -0.12
N ILE A 40 12.22 -2.70 -0.43
CA ILE A 40 12.45 -2.20 -1.79
C ILE A 40 12.72 -3.34 -2.78
N TRP A 41 13.60 -4.28 -2.42
CA TRP A 41 13.91 -5.42 -3.28
C TRP A 41 12.73 -6.36 -3.46
N THR A 42 12.10 -6.78 -2.36
CA THR A 42 11.01 -7.77 -2.42
C THR A 42 9.78 -7.24 -3.15
N ASP A 43 9.41 -5.97 -2.94
CA ASP A 43 8.31 -5.33 -3.66
C ASP A 43 8.70 -5.03 -5.11
N GLY A 44 9.91 -4.52 -5.37
CA GLY A 44 10.37 -4.27 -6.74
C GLY A 44 10.38 -5.54 -7.60
N LEU A 45 10.87 -6.66 -7.05
CA LEU A 45 10.81 -7.96 -7.72
C LEU A 45 9.37 -8.45 -7.91
N SER A 46 8.50 -8.26 -6.92
CA SER A 46 7.07 -8.60 -7.03
C SER A 46 6.39 -7.81 -8.15
N ALA A 47 6.68 -6.51 -8.27
CA ALA A 47 6.19 -5.65 -9.34
C ALA A 47 6.63 -6.15 -10.73
N LEU A 48 7.91 -6.49 -10.90
CA LEU A 48 8.44 -7.03 -12.16
C LEU A 48 7.78 -8.35 -12.56
N LEU A 49 7.38 -9.15 -11.57
CA LEU A 49 6.66 -10.41 -11.77
C LEU A 49 5.14 -10.23 -11.91
N GLY A 50 4.62 -8.99 -11.84
CA GLY A 50 3.19 -8.71 -11.85
C GLY A 50 2.44 -9.23 -10.63
N LYS A 51 3.12 -9.39 -9.49
CA LYS A 51 2.55 -9.80 -8.20
C LYS A 51 2.23 -8.58 -7.35
N GLU A 52 1.34 -8.77 -6.38
CA GLU A 52 1.05 -7.75 -5.39
C GLU A 52 2.28 -7.41 -4.53
N LEU A 53 2.40 -6.13 -4.18
CA LEU A 53 3.42 -5.63 -3.27
C LEU A 53 2.99 -5.94 -1.84
N GLY A 54 3.87 -6.55 -1.06
CA GLY A 54 3.51 -7.16 0.22
C GLY A 54 4.20 -6.56 1.43
N SER A 55 5.14 -5.62 1.25
CA SER A 55 5.92 -5.12 2.38
C SER A 55 5.16 -4.12 3.26
N ASP A 56 5.57 -4.05 4.53
CA ASP A 56 5.08 -3.03 5.47
C ASP A 56 5.38 -1.60 4.99
N LEU A 57 6.47 -1.42 4.22
CA LEU A 57 6.85 -0.13 3.66
C LEU A 57 5.80 0.32 2.63
N THR A 58 5.47 -0.53 1.66
CA THR A 58 4.43 -0.21 0.67
C THR A 58 3.09 0.06 1.32
N ARG A 59 2.71 -0.72 2.35
CA ARG A 59 1.48 -0.47 3.10
C ARG A 59 1.47 0.90 3.78
N SER A 60 2.57 1.28 4.43
CA SER A 60 2.71 2.57 5.10
C SER A 60 2.70 3.74 4.12
N ASP A 61 3.40 3.60 3.00
CA ASP A 61 3.46 4.62 1.95
C ASP A 61 2.07 4.82 1.32
N LEU A 62 1.36 3.73 1.03
CA LEU A 62 0.00 3.78 0.50
C LEU A 62 -0.95 4.48 1.47
N ASP A 63 -0.89 4.14 2.76
CA ASP A 63 -1.73 4.79 3.79
C ASP A 63 -1.45 6.30 3.87
N THR A 64 -0.17 6.69 3.79
CA THR A 64 0.23 8.10 3.81
C THR A 64 -0.31 8.86 2.59
N LEU A 65 -0.08 8.33 1.40
CA LEU A 65 -0.53 8.93 0.15
C LEU A 65 -2.06 9.02 0.07
N MET A 66 -2.74 7.93 0.42
CA MET A 66 -4.19 7.85 0.41
C MET A 66 -4.81 8.80 1.45
N SER A 67 -4.22 8.90 2.64
CA SER A 67 -4.65 9.85 3.67
C SER A 67 -4.56 11.29 3.21
N MET A 68 -3.48 11.65 2.50
CA MET A 68 -3.33 12.99 1.94
C MET A 68 -4.36 13.27 0.84
N GLU A 69 -4.55 12.33 -0.10
CA GLU A 69 -5.55 12.47 -1.17
C GLU A 69 -6.97 12.60 -0.60
N MET A 70 -7.35 11.76 0.36
CA MET A 70 -8.66 11.85 1.01
C MET A 70 -8.87 13.21 1.68
N LYS A 71 -7.86 13.72 2.41
CA LYS A 71 -7.95 15.06 3.02
C LYS A 71 -8.17 16.16 1.98
N LEU A 72 -7.47 16.10 0.84
CA LEU A 72 -7.65 17.06 -0.25
C LEU A 72 -9.06 17.02 -0.84
N ARG A 73 -9.63 15.81 -1.01
CA ARG A 73 -11.00 15.63 -1.51
C ARG A 73 -12.07 16.12 -0.55
N LEU A 74 -11.77 16.14 0.75
CA LEU A 74 -12.69 16.53 1.81
C LEU A 74 -12.56 18.02 2.19
N LEU A 75 -11.72 18.82 1.51
CA LEU A 75 -11.55 20.24 1.81
C LEU A 75 -12.87 21.02 1.73
N ASP A 76 -13.69 20.77 0.70
CA ASP A 76 -14.98 21.46 0.53
C ASP A 76 -16.05 20.98 1.54
N LEU A 77 -15.77 19.90 2.27
CA LEU A 77 -16.65 19.35 3.30
C LEU A 77 -16.20 19.73 4.72
N GLU A 78 -15.30 20.69 4.87
CA GLU A 78 -14.87 21.17 6.18
C GLU A 78 -16.08 21.68 6.98
N ASN A 79 -16.22 21.20 8.22
CA ASN A 79 -17.36 21.47 9.12
C ASN A 79 -18.73 20.94 8.64
N ILE A 80 -18.78 20.12 7.58
CA ILE A 80 -19.99 19.42 7.15
C ILE A 80 -20.04 18.04 7.83
N THR A 81 -21.18 17.70 8.44
CA THR A 81 -21.38 16.36 8.99
C THR A 81 -21.48 15.33 7.86
N ILE A 82 -20.54 14.37 7.85
CA ILE A 82 -20.57 13.25 6.91
C ILE A 82 -21.65 12.25 7.39
N PRO A 83 -22.63 11.89 6.55
CA PRO A 83 -23.67 10.94 6.94
C PRO A 83 -23.09 9.51 7.08
N GLU A 84 -23.55 8.75 8.08
CA GLU A 84 -23.11 7.37 8.31
C GLU A 84 -23.59 6.39 7.24
N ALA A 85 -24.72 6.70 6.59
CA ALA A 85 -25.29 5.91 5.51
C ALA A 85 -25.47 6.78 4.25
N PRO A 86 -25.37 6.20 3.05
CA PRO A 86 -25.66 6.92 1.81
C PRO A 86 -27.08 7.54 1.85
N PRO A 87 -27.24 8.83 1.54
CA PRO A 87 -28.56 9.43 1.41
C PRO A 87 -29.43 8.71 0.37
N PRO A 88 -30.75 8.63 0.57
CA PRO A 88 -31.62 7.99 -0.41
C PRO A 88 -31.56 8.75 -1.74
N VAL A 89 -31.35 8.02 -2.84
CA VAL A 89 -31.39 8.59 -4.18
C VAL A 89 -32.84 8.97 -4.50
N PRO A 90 -33.15 10.24 -4.81
CA PRO A 90 -34.50 10.65 -5.14
C PRO A 90 -34.96 10.00 -6.46
N LYS A 91 -36.28 9.82 -6.62
CA LYS A 91 -36.85 9.42 -7.91
C LYS A 91 -36.52 10.49 -8.95
N GLU A 92 -36.27 10.04 -10.17
CA GLU A 92 -36.03 10.94 -11.29
C GLU A 92 -37.16 11.98 -11.44
N PRO A 93 -36.82 13.22 -11.84
CA PRO A 93 -37.82 14.25 -12.12
C PRO A 93 -38.83 13.78 -13.18
N SER A 94 -40.07 14.25 -13.07
CA SER A 94 -41.11 13.96 -14.07
C SER A 94 -40.86 14.66 -15.42
N THR A 95 -40.01 15.70 -15.44
CA THR A 95 -39.70 16.50 -16.64
C THR A 95 -38.24 16.97 -16.59
N TYR A 96 -37.66 17.21 -17.77
CA TYR A 96 -36.30 17.75 -17.95
C TYR A 96 -36.30 19.19 -18.47
N ASN A 97 -37.35 19.96 -18.14
CA ASN A 97 -37.44 21.38 -18.48
C ASN A 97 -36.62 22.18 -17.47
N PHE A 98 -35.31 22.24 -17.70
CA PHE A 98 -34.37 22.91 -16.80
C PHE A 98 -34.61 24.43 -16.77
N THR A 99 -34.48 25.02 -15.57
CA THR A 99 -34.65 26.47 -15.35
C THR A 99 -33.50 27.29 -15.94
N TYR A 100 -32.32 26.70 -16.06
CA TYR A 100 -31.12 27.33 -16.59
C TYR A 100 -30.66 26.63 -17.86
N ASN A 101 -30.25 27.42 -18.86
CA ASN A 101 -29.55 26.92 -20.02
C ASN A 101 -28.05 26.93 -19.72
N TYR A 102 -27.37 25.81 -19.96
CA TYR A 102 -25.90 25.82 -20.02
C TYR A 102 -25.50 26.40 -21.38
N GLY A 103 -24.96 27.62 -21.37
CA GLY A 103 -24.38 28.31 -22.52
C GLY A 103 -22.90 28.57 -22.30
#